data_AF-A0A7D9DKH5-F1
#
_entry.id   AF-A0A7D9DKH5-F1
#
_cell.length_a   1.000
_cell.length_b   1.000
_cell.length_c   1.000
_cell.angle_alpha   90.00
_cell.angle_beta   90.00
_cell.angle_gamma   90.00
#
_symmetry.space_group_name_H-M   'P 1'
#
loop_
_entity.id
_entity.type
_entity.pdbx_description
1 polymer ?
#
loop_
_entity_poly.entity_id
_entity_poly.type
_entity_poly.pdbx_seq_one_letter_code
_entity_poly.pdbx_strand_id
1 'polypeptide(L)'
;MPDQVLREKLRLAYGKLGILANIFPHTPIVAMTATATYDTQCKIIESLGMNRPQIVKTNPDRPNIYFSCKKRGNSGEEKLSPILDNLVAELDPPGLNTPFTLVYGTLEVVSECLLYVSMAFGIGVDLKDIRRVIHIGVPYSMEEYFQEIGRGGRDGLPSTATLYYNSHDLSKRRKEMSNVMRNYVTSTSVCRREMILKYFGYILDGCTLLPNVVITTKIYAIVKIVL
;
A
#
# COMPACT_ATOMS: atom_id res chain seq x y z
N MET A 1 19.00 2.07 3.80
CA MET A 1 19.29 2.67 5.14
C MET A 1 19.50 4.20 5.15
N PRO A 2 19.62 4.95 4.03
CA PRO A 2 19.53 6.41 4.04
C PRO A 2 18.12 6.96 4.32
N ASP A 3 17.07 6.30 3.81
CA ASP A 3 15.70 6.83 3.89
C ASP A 3 15.03 6.71 5.26
N GLN A 4 15.39 5.72 6.08
CA GLN A 4 14.87 5.62 7.44
C GLN A 4 15.39 6.79 8.30
N VAL A 5 16.67 7.13 8.15
CA VAL A 5 17.29 8.30 8.80
C VAL A 5 16.67 9.60 8.28
N LEU A 6 16.38 9.70 6.97
CA LEU A 6 15.72 10.87 6.40
C LEU A 6 14.27 11.01 6.91
N ARG A 7 13.51 9.91 6.99
CA ARG A 7 12.16 9.89 7.56
C ARG A 7 12.14 10.25 9.04
N GLU A 8 13.13 9.80 9.81
CA GLU A 8 13.29 10.20 11.21
C GLU A 8 13.63 11.69 11.33
N LYS A 9 14.56 12.21 10.52
CA LYS A 9 14.87 13.64 10.46
C LYS A 9 13.65 14.49 10.08
N LEU A 10 12.86 14.04 9.10
CA LEU A 10 11.62 14.69 8.72
C LEU A 10 10.60 14.65 9.86
N ARG A 11 10.38 13.50 10.51
CA ARG A 11 9.49 13.40 11.68
C ARG A 11 9.90 14.37 12.80
N LEU A 12 11.20 14.49 13.07
CA LEU A 12 11.74 15.45 14.04
C LEU A 12 11.51 16.91 13.62
N ALA A 13 11.62 17.23 12.32
CA ALA A 13 11.35 18.57 11.80
C ALA A 13 9.86 18.93 11.87
N TYR A 14 8.97 18.01 11.49
CA TYR A 14 7.50 18.19 11.62
C TYR A 14 7.08 18.30 13.09
N GLY A 15 7.80 17.63 13.99
CA GLY A 15 7.67 17.77 15.45
C GLY A 15 7.76 19.23 15.94
N LYS A 16 8.49 20.08 15.23
CA LYS A 16 8.70 21.50 15.57
C LYS A 16 7.61 22.42 15.05
N LEU A 17 6.68 21.93 14.23
CA LEU A 17 5.59 22.76 13.68
C LEU A 17 4.64 23.28 14.76
N GLY A 18 4.57 22.63 15.93
CA GLY A 18 3.86 23.18 17.09
C GLY A 18 4.35 24.56 17.54
N ILE A 19 5.59 24.95 17.21
CA ILE A 19 6.09 26.31 17.46
C ILE A 19 5.26 27.35 16.68
N LEU A 20 4.81 27.01 15.46
CA LEU A 20 3.96 27.92 14.66
C LEU A 20 2.61 28.17 15.33
N ALA A 21 2.05 27.17 16.01
CA ALA A 21 0.81 27.33 16.78
C ALA A 21 0.98 28.32 17.93
N ASN A 22 2.17 28.35 18.55
CA ASN A 22 2.50 29.32 19.60
C ASN A 22 2.75 30.74 19.05
N ILE A 23 3.42 30.85 17.90
CA ILE A 23 3.72 32.15 17.28
C ILE A 23 2.45 32.79 16.70
N PHE A 24 1.54 31.98 16.16
CA PHE A 24 0.32 32.44 15.50
C PHE A 24 -0.93 31.84 16.16
N PRO A 25 -1.26 32.22 17.41
CA PRO A 25 -2.32 31.58 18.19
C PRO A 25 -3.74 31.78 17.62
N HIS A 26 -3.92 32.76 16.74
CA HIS A 26 -5.21 33.06 16.10
C HIS A 26 -5.36 32.48 14.69
N THR A 27 -4.31 31.88 14.13
CA THR A 27 -4.35 31.28 12.80
C THR A 27 -4.87 29.85 12.91
N PRO A 28 -5.99 29.49 12.24
CA PRO A 28 -6.48 28.13 12.25
C PRO A 28 -5.46 27.16 11.63
N ILE A 29 -5.20 26.05 12.32
CA ILE A 29 -4.32 24.97 11.83
C ILE A 29 -5.19 23.83 11.32
N VAL A 30 -4.93 23.39 10.09
CA VAL A 30 -5.56 22.22 9.49
C VAL A 30 -4.49 21.17 9.23
N ALA A 31 -4.66 19.99 9.81
CA ALA A 31 -3.84 18.82 9.54
C ALA A 31 -4.64 17.81 8.72
N MET A 32 -4.12 17.42 7.56
CA MET A 32 -4.77 16.44 6.67
C MET A 32 -3.89 15.21 6.49
N THR A 33 -4.52 14.04 6.56
CA THR A 33 -3.83 12.75 6.39
C THR A 33 -4.82 11.72 5.87
N ALA A 34 -4.36 10.87 4.96
CA ALA A 34 -5.20 9.84 4.35
C ALA A 34 -5.30 8.57 5.20
N THR A 35 -4.30 8.27 6.04
CA THR A 35 -4.16 6.95 6.69
C THR A 35 -3.67 7.05 8.14
N ALA A 36 -4.19 8.01 8.91
CA ALA A 36 -3.86 8.09 10.33
C ALA A 36 -4.74 7.16 11.16
N THR A 37 -4.09 6.20 11.83
CA THR A 37 -4.67 5.48 12.96
C THR A 37 -4.95 6.42 14.13
N TYR A 38 -5.71 5.94 15.12
CA TYR A 38 -5.99 6.72 16.34
C TYR A 38 -4.71 7.19 17.05
N ASP A 39 -3.72 6.31 17.18
CA ASP A 39 -2.44 6.67 17.82
C ASP A 39 -1.66 7.71 17.00
N THR A 40 -1.67 7.57 15.67
CA THR A 40 -1.04 8.55 14.76
C THR A 40 -1.75 9.90 14.87
N GLN A 41 -3.08 9.91 14.97
CA GLN A 41 -3.87 11.12 15.17
C GLN A 41 -3.50 11.81 16.48
N CYS A 42 -3.42 11.08 17.60
CA CYS A 42 -3.03 11.64 18.90
C CYS A 42 -1.64 12.30 18.82
N LYS A 43 -0.67 11.64 18.17
CA LYS A 43 0.68 12.18 17.97
C LYS A 43 0.68 13.46 17.12
N ILE A 44 -0.15 13.54 16.09
CA ILE A 44 -0.28 14.76 15.26
C ILE A 44 -0.85 15.91 16.10
N ILE A 45 -1.92 15.65 16.86
CA ILE A 45 -2.57 16.66 17.71
C ILE A 45 -1.57 17.22 18.74
N GLU A 46 -0.84 16.34 19.41
CA GLU A 46 0.19 16.70 20.39
C GLU A 46 1.33 17.48 19.73
N SER A 47 1.88 16.96 18.63
CA SER A 47 3.02 17.57 17.92
C SER A 47 2.71 18.96 17.35
N LEU A 48 1.48 19.20 16.93
CA LEU A 48 1.04 20.48 16.37
C LEU A 48 0.49 21.42 17.44
N GLY A 49 0.43 21.01 18.71
CA GLY A 49 -0.12 21.82 19.79
C GLY A 49 -1.59 22.17 19.58
N MET A 50 -2.36 21.30 18.91
CA MET A 50 -3.75 21.60 18.56
C MET A 50 -4.63 21.53 19.82
N ASN A 51 -5.20 22.65 20.23
CA ASN A 51 -6.13 22.70 21.34
C ASN A 51 -7.55 22.33 20.89
N ARG A 52 -8.08 21.21 21.42
CA ARG A 52 -9.44 20.70 21.15
C ARG A 52 -9.85 20.74 19.66
N PRO A 53 -9.05 20.13 18.75
CA PRO A 53 -9.33 20.19 17.32
C PRO A 53 -10.63 19.46 16.98
N GLN A 54 -11.36 20.00 16.00
CA GLN A 54 -12.44 19.24 15.36
C GLN A 54 -11.83 18.12 14.52
N ILE A 55 -12.24 16.88 14.80
CA ILE A 55 -11.75 15.70 14.11
C ILE A 55 -12.82 15.24 13.12
N VAL A 56 -12.50 15.30 11.82
CA VAL A 56 -13.34 14.78 10.75
C VAL A 56 -12.71 13.51 10.21
N LYS A 57 -13.47 12.41 10.23
CA LYS A 57 -13.06 11.10 9.74
C LYS A 57 -14.04 10.62 8.68
N THR A 58 -13.52 10.03 7.63
CA THR A 58 -14.31 9.35 6.59
C THR A 58 -13.96 7.87 6.60
N ASN A 59 -14.95 7.02 6.30
CA ASN A 59 -14.72 5.59 6.16
C ASN A 59 -13.72 5.36 5.01
N PRO A 60 -12.56 4.74 5.25
CA PRO A 60 -11.55 4.53 4.24
C PRO A 60 -11.88 3.34 3.31
N ASP A 61 -12.99 2.64 3.53
CA ASP A 61 -13.36 1.48 2.72
C ASP A 61 -13.48 1.81 1.23
N ARG A 62 -12.96 0.88 0.43
CA ARG A 62 -12.99 0.92 -1.02
C ARG A 62 -13.54 -0.42 -1.51
N PRO A 63 -14.87 -0.54 -1.61
CA PRO A 63 -15.52 -1.83 -1.88
C PRO A 63 -15.13 -2.40 -3.25
N ASN A 64 -14.69 -1.54 -4.17
CA ASN A 64 -14.21 -1.90 -5.51
C ASN A 64 -12.80 -2.50 -5.55
N ILE A 65 -12.05 -2.53 -4.43
CA ILE A 65 -10.71 -3.14 -4.35
C ILE A 65 -10.80 -4.54 -3.72
N TYR A 66 -10.34 -5.56 -4.45
CA TYR A 66 -10.29 -6.95 -3.99
C TYR A 66 -8.92 -7.30 -3.43
N PHE A 67 -8.87 -7.79 -2.19
CA PHE A 67 -7.62 -8.10 -1.50
C PHE A 67 -7.31 -9.60 -1.53
N SER A 68 -6.09 -9.98 -1.88
CA SER A 68 -5.62 -11.37 -1.77
C SER A 68 -4.16 -11.46 -1.33
N CYS A 69 -3.82 -12.55 -0.63
CA CYS A 69 -2.43 -12.89 -0.30
C CYS A 69 -2.14 -14.28 -0.85
N LYS A 70 -1.03 -14.45 -1.56
CA LYS A 70 -0.62 -15.70 -2.20
C LYS A 70 0.79 -16.07 -1.76
N LYS A 71 0.97 -17.32 -1.32
CA LYS A 71 2.30 -17.83 -0.98
C LYS A 71 3.05 -18.13 -2.28
N ARG A 72 4.32 -17.70 -2.37
CA ARG A 72 5.26 -18.07 -3.43
C ARG A 72 6.34 -19.01 -2.87
N GLY A 73 7.10 -19.63 -3.76
CA GLY A 73 8.17 -20.58 -3.45
C GLY A 73 9.29 -20.04 -2.53
N ASN A 74 10.00 -20.96 -1.88
CA ASN A 74 11.05 -20.68 -0.87
C ASN A 74 12.47 -21.04 -1.32
N SER A 75 12.62 -21.91 -2.31
CA SER A 75 13.90 -22.51 -2.72
C SER A 75 14.34 -21.97 -4.09
N GLY A 76 15.64 -22.03 -4.40
CA GLY A 76 16.24 -21.49 -5.63
C GLY A 76 15.44 -21.80 -6.90
N GLU A 77 15.57 -20.94 -7.91
CA GLU A 77 14.82 -20.97 -9.18
C GLU A 77 13.27 -21.07 -9.11
N GLU A 78 12.62 -21.14 -7.93
CA GLU A 78 11.23 -20.69 -7.74
C GLU A 78 11.19 -19.15 -7.76
N LYS A 79 11.63 -18.65 -8.92
CA LYS A 79 11.85 -17.26 -9.26
C LYS A 79 10.53 -16.51 -9.18
N LEU A 80 10.67 -15.20 -9.16
CA LEU A 80 9.57 -14.32 -9.49
C LEU A 80 9.00 -14.63 -10.91
N SER A 81 9.77 -15.34 -11.76
CA SER A 81 9.41 -15.72 -13.12
C SER A 81 8.03 -16.36 -13.26
N PRO A 82 7.60 -17.47 -12.63
CA PRO A 82 6.23 -17.97 -12.83
C PRO A 82 5.12 -16.95 -12.47
N ILE A 83 5.36 -16.00 -11.56
CA ILE A 83 4.41 -14.91 -11.30
C ILE A 83 4.46 -13.90 -12.46
N LEU A 84 5.65 -13.50 -12.89
CA LEU A 84 5.85 -12.56 -14.00
C LEU A 84 5.47 -13.15 -15.35
N ASP A 85 5.74 -14.41 -15.64
CA ASP A 85 5.43 -15.13 -16.87
C ASP A 85 3.92 -15.21 -17.05
N ASN A 86 3.17 -15.49 -15.97
CA ASN A 86 1.70 -15.44 -16.01
C ASN A 86 1.20 -14.01 -16.27
N LEU A 87 1.81 -13.02 -15.60
CA LEU A 87 1.49 -11.61 -15.85
C LEU A 87 1.81 -11.23 -17.30
N VAL A 88 2.95 -11.67 -17.83
CA VAL A 88 3.45 -11.38 -19.17
C VAL A 88 2.65 -12.10 -20.23
N ALA A 89 2.18 -13.32 -19.98
CA ALA A 89 1.28 -14.03 -20.88
C ALA A 89 -0.07 -13.32 -21.02
N GLU A 90 -0.46 -12.52 -20.02
CA GLU A 90 -1.64 -11.65 -20.08
C GLU A 90 -1.34 -10.28 -20.73
N LEU A 91 -0.09 -10.02 -21.14
CA LEU A 91 0.25 -8.86 -21.97
C LEU A 91 -0.24 -9.07 -23.39
N ASP A 92 -1.26 -8.33 -23.80
CA ASP A 92 -1.52 -8.11 -25.22
C ASP A 92 -0.42 -7.21 -25.84
N PRO A 93 -0.17 -7.32 -27.16
CA PRO A 93 0.66 -6.35 -27.88
C PRO A 93 0.16 -4.92 -27.63
N PRO A 94 1.07 -3.92 -27.63
CA PRO A 94 0.77 -2.55 -27.21
C PRO A 94 -0.44 -1.99 -27.96
N GLY A 95 -1.47 -1.64 -27.19
CA GLY A 95 -2.65 -0.92 -27.64
C GLY A 95 -2.91 0.28 -26.74
N LEU A 96 -3.66 1.26 -27.21
CA LEU A 96 -3.79 2.58 -26.55
C LEU A 96 -4.71 2.58 -25.30
N ASN A 97 -5.49 1.52 -25.05
CA ASN A 97 -6.58 1.48 -24.05
C ASN A 97 -6.41 0.35 -23.01
N THR A 98 -5.23 0.25 -22.41
CA THR A 98 -4.83 -0.89 -21.59
C THR A 98 -4.65 -0.48 -20.12
N PRO A 99 -5.36 -1.12 -19.18
CA PRO A 99 -5.36 -0.70 -17.77
C PRO A 99 -4.05 -1.02 -17.03
N PHE A 100 -3.55 -0.07 -16.22
CA PHE A 100 -2.22 -0.16 -15.59
C PHE A 100 -2.12 -1.19 -14.46
N THR A 101 -0.91 -1.77 -14.31
CA THR A 101 -0.55 -2.65 -13.19
C THR A 101 0.62 -2.05 -12.39
N LEU A 102 0.39 -1.76 -11.11
CA LEU A 102 1.41 -1.22 -10.23
C LEU A 102 2.10 -2.36 -9.47
N VAL A 103 3.43 -2.46 -9.54
CA VAL A 103 4.20 -3.52 -8.88
C VAL A 103 5.11 -2.91 -7.81
N TYR A 104 5.05 -3.47 -6.61
CA TYR A 104 5.87 -3.15 -5.46
C TYR A 104 6.79 -4.33 -5.15
N GLY A 105 8.09 -4.07 -4.96
CA GLY A 105 9.06 -5.11 -4.65
C GLY A 105 10.46 -4.55 -4.37
N THR A 106 11.41 -5.44 -4.10
CA THR A 106 12.83 -5.07 -3.95
C THR A 106 13.45 -4.64 -5.28
N LEU A 107 14.62 -4.00 -5.25
CA LEU A 107 15.34 -3.62 -6.48
C LEU A 107 15.61 -4.82 -7.41
N GLU A 108 15.85 -6.01 -6.84
CA GLU A 108 16.00 -7.26 -7.58
C GLU A 108 14.73 -7.61 -8.36
N VAL A 109 13.58 -7.56 -7.69
CA VAL A 109 12.25 -7.74 -8.30
C VAL A 109 12.02 -6.74 -9.42
N VAL A 110 12.36 -5.46 -9.18
CA VAL A 110 12.24 -4.39 -10.19
C VAL A 110 13.09 -4.71 -11.41
N SER A 111 14.35 -5.12 -11.19
CA SER A 111 15.30 -5.46 -12.25
C SER A 111 14.80 -6.63 -13.11
N GLU A 112 14.20 -7.65 -12.50
CA GLU A 112 13.59 -8.75 -13.23
C GLU A 112 12.38 -8.27 -14.05
N CYS A 113 11.52 -7.40 -13.49
CA CYS A 113 10.38 -6.82 -14.21
C CYS A 113 10.78 -5.98 -15.43
N LEU A 114 11.94 -5.30 -15.41
CA LEU A 114 12.43 -4.48 -16.53
C LEU A 114 12.72 -5.32 -17.79
N LEU A 115 12.99 -6.63 -17.64
CA LEU A 115 13.11 -7.54 -18.79
C LEU A 115 11.78 -7.71 -19.54
N TYR A 116 10.67 -7.42 -18.88
CA TYR A 116 9.31 -7.68 -19.35
C TYR A 116 8.50 -6.42 -19.65
N VAL A 117 8.92 -5.24 -19.16
CA VAL A 117 8.14 -4.00 -19.28
C VAL A 117 9.02 -2.76 -19.43
N SER A 118 8.62 -1.85 -20.33
CA SER A 118 9.21 -0.52 -20.47
C SER A 118 8.53 0.49 -19.54
N MET A 119 9.34 1.17 -18.71
CA MET A 119 9.09 2.44 -18.00
C MET A 119 8.87 2.38 -16.47
N ALA A 120 9.64 3.21 -15.77
CA ALA A 120 9.55 3.48 -14.34
C ALA A 120 9.20 4.96 -14.13
N PHE A 121 8.26 5.27 -13.23
CA PHE A 121 7.99 6.65 -12.79
C PHE A 121 8.02 6.77 -11.27
N GLY A 122 8.67 7.83 -10.80
CA GLY A 122 8.69 8.28 -9.41
C GLY A 122 7.45 9.12 -9.04
N ILE A 123 7.21 9.18 -7.72
CA ILE A 123 6.37 10.10 -6.92
C ILE A 123 5.33 10.96 -7.71
N GLY A 124 4.05 10.76 -7.40
CA GLY A 124 2.99 11.75 -7.68
C GLY A 124 2.03 11.45 -8.83
N VAL A 125 2.16 10.30 -9.51
CA VAL A 125 1.27 9.99 -10.64
C VAL A 125 -0.13 9.58 -10.14
N ASP A 126 -1.14 10.39 -10.48
CA ASP A 126 -2.56 10.08 -10.32
C ASP A 126 -3.06 9.33 -11.57
N LEU A 127 -2.66 8.07 -11.72
CA LEU A 127 -3.24 7.19 -12.74
C LEU A 127 -4.58 6.69 -12.23
N LYS A 128 -5.65 7.23 -12.79
CA LYS A 128 -7.02 6.81 -12.46
C LYS A 128 -7.30 5.34 -12.86
N ASP A 129 -6.49 4.82 -13.79
CA ASP A 129 -6.74 3.55 -14.46
C ASP A 129 -5.91 2.36 -13.97
N ILE A 130 -5.42 2.40 -12.71
CA ILE A 130 -4.73 1.25 -12.12
C ILE A 130 -5.75 0.18 -11.73
N ARG A 131 -5.70 -0.97 -12.42
CA ARG A 131 -6.61 -2.11 -12.14
C ARG A 131 -5.98 -3.21 -11.32
N ARG A 132 -4.65 -3.27 -11.26
CA ARG A 132 -3.92 -4.24 -10.44
C ARG A 132 -2.82 -3.56 -9.63
N VAL A 133 -2.78 -3.85 -8.35
CA VAL A 133 -1.66 -3.54 -7.47
C VAL A 133 -1.09 -4.86 -6.98
N ILE A 134 0.19 -5.08 -7.23
CA ILE A 134 0.89 -6.32 -6.90
C ILE A 134 2.03 -6.00 -5.95
N HIS A 135 2.08 -6.67 -4.81
CA HIS A 135 3.20 -6.64 -3.88
C HIS A 135 3.96 -7.95 -3.97
N ILE A 136 5.27 -7.88 -4.22
CA ILE A 136 6.19 -9.01 -4.16
C ILE A 136 7.06 -8.80 -2.92
N GLY A 137 6.78 -9.60 -1.90
CA GLY A 137 7.24 -9.37 -0.55
C GLY A 137 6.19 -8.65 0.30
N VAL A 138 6.40 -8.70 1.61
CA VAL A 138 5.49 -8.12 2.59
C VAL A 138 5.93 -6.67 2.90
N PRO A 139 5.04 -5.67 2.77
CA PRO A 139 5.29 -4.29 3.21
C PRO A 139 5.60 -4.20 4.71
N TYR A 140 6.24 -3.11 5.13
CA TYR A 140 6.69 -2.97 6.52
C TYR A 140 5.53 -2.77 7.50
N SER A 141 4.52 -1.97 7.11
CA SER A 141 3.37 -1.66 7.93
C SER A 141 2.05 -1.74 7.16
N MET A 142 0.96 -1.80 7.91
CA MET A 142 -0.40 -1.81 7.35
C MET A 142 -0.75 -0.46 6.70
N GLU A 143 -0.27 0.65 7.24
CA GLU A 143 -0.46 1.98 6.65
C GLU A 143 0.22 2.11 5.30
N GLU A 144 1.46 1.63 5.19
CA GLU A 144 2.19 1.63 3.92
C GLU A 144 1.44 0.79 2.89
N TYR A 145 1.11 -0.46 3.24
CA TYR A 145 0.34 -1.34 2.38
C TYR A 145 -0.99 -0.70 1.94
N PHE A 146 -1.74 -0.09 2.88
CA PHE A 146 -3.03 0.53 2.60
C PHE A 146 -2.91 1.76 1.68
N GLN A 147 -1.91 2.60 1.87
CA GLN A 147 -1.63 3.73 0.97
C GLN A 147 -1.28 3.28 -0.45
N GLU A 148 -0.56 2.17 -0.55
CA GLU A 148 -0.07 1.64 -1.82
C GLU A 148 -1.18 0.99 -2.65
N ILE A 149 -1.99 0.12 -2.02
CA ILE A 149 -3.13 -0.51 -2.69
C ILE A 149 -4.26 0.49 -3.00
N GLY A 150 -4.40 1.56 -2.23
CA GLY A 150 -5.35 2.66 -2.47
C GLY A 150 -5.10 3.47 -3.75
N ARG A 151 -4.03 3.16 -4.50
CA ARG A 151 -3.79 3.70 -5.85
C ARG A 151 -4.64 3.01 -6.92
N GLY A 152 -5.08 1.77 -6.68
CA GLY A 152 -5.96 1.03 -7.58
C GLY A 152 -7.40 1.57 -7.55
N GLY A 153 -8.11 1.46 -8.68
CA GLY A 153 -9.57 1.63 -8.72
C GLY A 153 -10.06 3.03 -8.35
N ARG A 154 -9.30 4.10 -8.64
CA ARG A 154 -9.67 5.49 -8.30
C ARG A 154 -10.88 6.00 -9.08
N ASP A 155 -11.15 5.42 -10.24
CA ASP A 155 -12.36 5.58 -11.04
C ASP A 155 -13.60 4.88 -10.46
N GLY A 156 -13.45 4.15 -9.35
CA GLY A 156 -14.53 3.37 -8.73
C GLY A 156 -14.79 2.01 -9.39
N LEU A 157 -14.11 1.71 -10.50
CA LEU A 157 -14.22 0.42 -11.17
C LEU A 157 -13.47 -0.68 -10.38
N PRO A 158 -13.84 -1.96 -10.57
CA PRO A 158 -13.14 -3.10 -9.97
C PRO A 158 -11.61 -3.03 -10.12
N SER A 159 -10.88 -3.30 -9.04
CA SER A 159 -9.42 -3.44 -9.06
C SER A 159 -8.95 -4.50 -8.06
N THR A 160 -7.78 -5.08 -8.28
CA THR A 160 -7.21 -6.10 -7.37
C THR A 160 -5.96 -5.59 -6.68
N ALA A 161 -5.77 -6.03 -5.44
CA ALA A 161 -4.57 -5.84 -4.63
C ALA A 161 -4.08 -7.21 -4.17
N THR A 162 -2.99 -7.69 -4.78
CA THR A 162 -2.45 -9.05 -4.55
C THR A 162 -1.08 -8.98 -3.92
N LEU A 163 -0.92 -9.60 -2.75
CA LEU A 163 0.36 -9.67 -2.03
C LEU A 163 0.95 -11.09 -2.14
N TYR A 164 2.09 -11.21 -2.82
CA TYR A 164 2.89 -12.42 -2.89
C TYR A 164 3.95 -12.44 -1.80
N TYR A 165 4.02 -13.52 -1.03
CA TYR A 165 4.97 -13.66 0.08
C TYR A 165 5.57 -15.05 0.13
N ASN A 166 6.78 -15.19 0.63
CA ASN A 166 7.35 -16.48 0.98
C ASN A 166 7.70 -16.56 2.47
N SER A 167 8.21 -17.71 2.92
CA SER A 167 8.62 -17.88 4.32
C SER A 167 9.80 -16.99 4.71
N HIS A 168 10.67 -16.61 3.76
CA HIS A 168 11.76 -15.67 4.00
C HIS A 168 11.23 -14.27 4.31
N ASP A 169 10.21 -13.80 3.57
CA ASP A 169 9.57 -12.49 3.77
C ASP A 169 8.91 -12.36 5.16
N LEU A 170 8.47 -13.49 5.74
CA LEU A 170 7.83 -13.59 7.05
C LEU A 170 8.81 -13.86 8.22
N SER A 171 10.08 -14.13 7.91
CA SER A 171 11.10 -14.54 8.88
C SER A 171 11.21 -13.54 10.04
N LYS A 172 11.26 -14.06 11.28
CA LYS A 172 11.42 -13.28 12.52
C LYS A 172 12.70 -12.42 12.55
N ARG A 173 13.67 -12.67 11.64
CA ARG A 173 14.91 -11.88 11.51
C ARG A 173 14.70 -10.52 10.86
N ARG A 174 13.56 -10.27 10.18
CA ARG A 174 13.14 -8.93 9.77
C ARG A 174 12.69 -8.16 11.00
N LYS A 175 13.63 -7.45 11.64
CA LYS A 175 13.47 -6.67 12.88
C LYS A 175 12.32 -5.63 12.87
N GLU A 176 11.69 -5.39 11.73
CA GLU A 176 10.79 -4.24 11.51
C GLU A 176 9.39 -4.63 11.01
N MET A 177 9.07 -5.92 10.87
CA MET A 177 7.75 -6.37 10.41
C MET A 177 6.72 -6.33 11.54
N SER A 178 5.68 -5.51 11.39
CA SER A 178 4.58 -5.45 12.37
C SER A 178 3.86 -6.80 12.51
N ASN A 179 3.48 -7.18 13.73
CA ASN A 179 2.66 -8.38 13.96
C ASN A 179 1.32 -8.32 13.21
N VAL A 180 0.83 -7.11 12.97
CA VAL A 180 -0.37 -6.85 12.17
C VAL A 180 -0.20 -7.33 10.73
N MET A 181 0.88 -6.94 10.06
CA MET A 181 1.14 -7.38 8.68
C MET A 181 1.36 -8.89 8.59
N ARG A 182 2.09 -9.48 9.56
CA ARG A 182 2.25 -10.94 9.62
C ARG A 182 0.90 -11.64 9.70
N ASN A 183 0.04 -11.22 10.63
CA ASN A 183 -1.30 -11.80 10.79
C ASN A 183 -2.17 -11.61 9.55
N TYR A 184 -2.12 -10.44 8.92
CA TYR A 184 -2.84 -10.15 7.67
C TYR A 184 -2.46 -11.10 6.53
N VAL A 185 -1.17 -11.41 6.41
CA VAL A 185 -0.66 -12.30 5.36
C VAL A 185 -0.97 -13.76 5.65
N THR A 186 -0.86 -14.20 6.90
CA THR A 186 -1.01 -15.61 7.28
C THR A 186 -2.44 -16.04 7.58
N SER A 187 -3.34 -15.10 7.88
CA SER A 187 -4.73 -15.42 8.21
C SER A 187 -5.50 -15.87 6.97
N THR A 188 -6.19 -17.01 7.09
CA THR A 188 -7.11 -17.54 6.08
C THR A 188 -8.56 -17.56 6.53
N SER A 189 -8.81 -17.36 7.84
CA SER A 189 -10.13 -17.47 8.47
C SER A 189 -10.85 -16.13 8.66
N VAL A 190 -10.17 -15.01 8.42
CA VAL A 190 -10.73 -13.65 8.60
C VAL A 190 -10.70 -12.91 7.27
N CYS A 191 -11.75 -12.14 6.99
CA CYS A 191 -11.79 -11.32 5.79
C CYS A 191 -10.67 -10.27 5.81
N ARG A 192 -9.89 -10.17 4.73
CA ARG A 192 -8.81 -9.19 4.60
C ARG A 192 -9.29 -7.74 4.72
N ARG A 193 -10.45 -7.42 4.13
CA ARG A 193 -11.07 -6.09 4.23
C ARG A 193 -11.41 -5.77 5.69
N GLU A 194 -11.99 -6.72 6.41
CA GLU A 194 -12.29 -6.57 7.83
C GLU A 194 -11.02 -6.32 8.65
N MET A 195 -9.94 -7.06 8.40
CA MET A 195 -8.66 -6.86 9.08
C MET A 195 -8.10 -5.45 8.87
N ILE A 196 -8.16 -4.93 7.64
CA ILE A 196 -7.72 -3.56 7.31
C ILE A 196 -8.60 -2.52 8.01
N LEU A 197 -9.92 -2.62 7.89
CA LEU A 197 -10.83 -1.65 8.49
C LEU A 197 -10.73 -1.62 10.01
N LYS A 198 -10.65 -2.80 10.64
CA LYS A 198 -10.44 -2.93 12.09
C LYS A 198 -9.13 -2.28 12.53
N TYR A 199 -8.07 -2.38 11.73
CA TYR A 199 -6.79 -1.71 12.03
C TYR A 199 -6.94 -0.17 12.09
N PHE A 200 -7.75 0.41 11.22
CA PHE A 200 -8.03 1.85 11.20
C PHE A 200 -9.17 2.28 12.15
N GLY A 201 -9.73 1.36 12.93
CA GLY A 201 -10.81 1.64 13.89
C GLY A 201 -12.20 1.69 13.28
N TYR A 202 -12.42 1.04 12.13
CA TYR A 202 -13.72 0.94 11.45
C TYR A 202 -14.26 -0.49 11.53
N ILE A 203 -15.59 -0.62 11.50
CA ILE A 203 -16.32 -1.89 11.48
C ILE A 203 -16.79 -2.13 10.05
N LEU A 204 -16.72 -3.39 9.60
CA LEU A 204 -17.23 -3.80 8.30
C LEU A 204 -18.69 -4.25 8.45
N ASP A 205 -19.62 -3.49 7.87
CA ASP A 205 -21.04 -3.84 7.83
C ASP A 205 -21.34 -4.80 6.66
N GLY A 206 -20.82 -6.03 6.79
CA GLY A 206 -20.98 -7.10 5.81
C GLY A 206 -19.90 -7.12 4.73
N CYS A 207 -19.53 -8.34 4.30
CA CYS A 207 -18.57 -8.54 3.22
C CYS A 207 -19.22 -9.34 2.09
N THR A 208 -19.59 -8.68 0.99
CA THR A 208 -19.89 -9.40 -0.25
C THR A 208 -18.57 -9.92 -0.83
N LEU A 209 -18.30 -11.20 -0.61
CA LEU A 209 -17.34 -11.96 -1.41
C LEU A 209 -17.90 -11.98 -2.84
N LEU A 210 -17.48 -11.06 -3.71
CA LEU A 210 -17.77 -11.22 -5.13
C LEU A 210 -16.88 -12.37 -5.64
N PRO A 211 -17.44 -13.32 -6.40
CA PRO A 211 -16.71 -14.48 -6.90
C PRO A 211 -15.48 -14.02 -7.69
N ASN A 212 -14.39 -14.79 -7.58
CA ASN A 212 -13.12 -14.68 -8.31
C ASN A 212 -13.15 -13.65 -9.45
N VAL A 213 -12.93 -12.38 -9.12
CA VAL A 213 -12.88 -11.33 -10.13
C VAL A 213 -11.56 -11.48 -10.86
N VAL A 214 -11.58 -12.24 -11.96
CA VAL A 214 -10.48 -12.33 -12.91
C VAL A 214 -10.50 -11.04 -13.72
N ILE A 215 -9.78 -10.03 -13.24
CA ILE A 215 -9.56 -8.81 -14.04
C ILE A 215 -8.43 -9.11 -15.01
N THR A 216 -8.81 -9.47 -16.24
CA THR A 216 -7.89 -9.56 -17.38
C THR A 216 -7.47 -8.13 -17.75
N THR A 217 -6.27 -7.74 -17.35
CA THR A 217 -5.73 -6.41 -17.62
C THR A 217 -4.41 -6.53 -18.33
N LYS A 218 -4.26 -5.69 -19.35
CA LYS A 218 -3.08 -5.58 -20.18
C LYS A 218 -2.01 -4.80 -19.40
N ILE A 219 -0.86 -5.40 -19.15
CA ILE A 219 0.09 -4.92 -18.15
C ILE A 219 0.96 -3.77 -18.67
N TYR A 220 1.10 -2.74 -17.85
CA TYR A 220 2.32 -1.93 -17.81
C TYR A 220 2.78 -1.94 -16.37
N ALA A 221 3.94 -2.53 -16.08
CA ALA A 221 4.53 -2.49 -14.76
C ALA A 221 5.03 -1.08 -14.47
N ILE A 222 4.36 -0.40 -13.55
CA ILE A 222 4.91 0.78 -12.90
C ILE A 222 5.58 0.27 -11.65
N VAL A 223 6.87 0.53 -11.51
CA VAL A 223 7.63 0.08 -10.35
C VAL A 223 7.96 1.27 -9.48
N LYS A 224 7.40 1.29 -8.27
CA LYS A 224 7.72 2.32 -7.27
C LYS A 224 9.04 1.94 -6.60
N ILE A 225 10.10 2.64 -6.95
CA ILE A 225 11.35 2.63 -6.17
C ILE A 225 11.08 3.51 -4.94
N VAL A 226 10.89 2.88 -3.78
CA VAL A 226 11.01 3.55 -2.48
C VAL A 226 12.38 3.16 -1.95
N LEU A 227 13.33 4.09 -1.99
CA LEU A 227 14.59 3.93 -1.28
C LEU A 227 14.36 4.08 0.23
#